data_AF-A0A449B6S1-F1
#
_entry.id   AF-A0A449B6S1-F1
#
_cell.length_a   1.000
_cell.length_b   1.000
_cell.length_c   1.000
_cell.angle_alpha   90.00
_cell.angle_beta   90.00
_cell.angle_gamma   90.00
#
_symmetry.space_group_name_H-M   'P 1'
#
loop_
_entity.id
_entity.type
_entity.pdbx_description
1 polymer ?
#
loop_
_entity_poly.entity_id
_entity_poly.type
_entity_poly.pdbx_seq_one_letter_code
_entity_poly.pdbx_strand_id
1 'polypeptide(L)'
;MKEFTLISNAKKLKLLSKSIFWTIIVEFIFEVIFVIALIVFALSIAQNKDETLLNPAKKIFSIVGLVFSTIILVIILGLSILLLKPYQHLKENASQEVKEKNNFILSRPAWMLSAFTATNLVFKIVLFIFPVSYVPIVLLIFTIFILVYSLKAIRFANQVIEFENSKEQNYSEIQN
;
A
#
# COMPACT_ATOMS: atom_id res chain seq x y z
N MET A 1 10.74 15.21 -26.46
CA MET A 1 9.83 15.58 -25.34
C MET A 1 8.98 14.41 -24.81
N LYS A 2 8.55 13.43 -25.62
CA LYS A 2 7.76 12.27 -25.15
C LYS A 2 8.53 11.31 -24.22
N GLU A 3 9.82 11.06 -24.45
CA GLU A 3 10.62 10.15 -23.61
C GLU A 3 10.87 10.71 -22.20
N PHE A 4 11.20 12.00 -22.09
CA PHE A 4 11.36 12.68 -20.80
C PHE A 4 10.08 12.63 -19.93
N THR A 5 8.91 12.69 -20.57
CA THR A 5 7.62 12.61 -19.87
C THR A 5 7.29 11.17 -19.45
N LEU A 6 7.71 10.16 -20.21
CA LEU A 6 7.52 8.76 -19.84
C LEU A 6 8.36 8.35 -18.62
N ILE A 7 9.66 8.65 -18.63
CA ILE A 7 10.58 8.36 -17.51
C ILE A 7 10.13 9.11 -16.24
N SER A 8 9.69 10.36 -16.38
CA SER A 8 9.17 11.14 -15.25
C SER A 8 7.94 10.50 -14.62
N ASN A 9 6.98 10.05 -15.44
CA ASN A 9 5.81 9.33 -14.95
C ASN A 9 6.16 7.97 -14.34
N ALA A 10 7.13 7.24 -14.90
CA ALA A 10 7.63 6.00 -14.30
C ALA A 10 8.27 6.24 -12.93
N LYS A 11 9.09 7.28 -12.78
CA LYS A 11 9.67 7.68 -11.49
C LYS A 11 8.60 8.04 -10.46
N LYS A 12 7.56 8.79 -10.86
CA LYS A 12 6.39 9.09 -10.00
C LYS A 12 5.64 7.83 -9.57
N LEU A 13 5.35 6.94 -10.52
CA LEU A 13 4.69 5.66 -10.24
C LEU A 13 5.50 4.84 -9.22
N LYS A 14 6.82 4.74 -9.44
CA LYS A 14 7.75 4.05 -8.55
C LYS A 14 7.75 4.63 -7.14
N LEU A 15 7.89 5.96 -7.02
CA LEU A 15 7.94 6.64 -5.73
C LEU A 15 6.65 6.42 -4.94
N LEU A 16 5.50 6.71 -5.54
CA LEU A 16 4.20 6.57 -4.89
C LEU A 16 3.91 5.12 -4.50
N SER A 17 4.21 4.16 -5.38
CA SER A 17 4.01 2.73 -5.08
C SER A 17 4.94 2.26 -3.95
N LYS A 18 6.19 2.76 -3.91
CA LYS A 18 7.10 2.52 -2.78
C LYS A 18 6.57 3.10 -1.47
N SER A 19 6.08 4.33 -1.51
CA SER A 19 5.49 4.97 -0.32
C SER A 19 4.33 4.15 0.20
N ILE A 20 3.37 3.74 -0.65
CA ILE A 20 2.25 2.88 -0.26
C ILE A 20 2.74 1.56 0.36
N PHE A 21 3.69 0.89 -0.31
CA PHE A 21 4.26 -0.36 0.18
C PHE A 21 4.88 -0.21 1.58
N TRP A 22 5.69 0.83 1.79
CA TRP A 22 6.31 1.11 3.08
C TRP A 22 5.30 1.52 4.15
N THR A 23 4.29 2.32 3.80
CA THR A 23 3.24 2.70 4.75
C THR A 23 2.49 1.48 5.29
N ILE A 24 2.23 0.48 4.45
CA ILE A 24 1.60 -0.79 4.88
C ILE A 24 2.53 -1.60 5.78
N ILE A 25 3.82 -1.67 5.46
CA ILE A 25 4.80 -2.35 6.32
C ILE A 25 4.84 -1.69 7.70
N VAL A 26 4.85 -0.36 7.74
CA VAL A 26 4.80 0.40 9.00
C VAL A 26 3.52 0.09 9.77
N GLU A 27 2.36 0.00 9.09
CA GLU A 27 1.10 -0.43 9.72
C GLU A 27 1.25 -1.77 10.43
N PHE A 28 1.77 -2.78 9.74
CA PHE A 28 1.96 -4.11 10.33
C PHE A 28 2.92 -4.11 11.51
N ILE A 29 4.05 -3.40 11.40
CA ILE A 29 5.01 -3.28 12.50
C ILE A 29 4.33 -2.65 13.72
N PHE A 30 3.53 -1.60 13.50
CA PHE A 30 2.81 -0.93 14.57
C PHE A 30 1.75 -1.84 15.20
N GLU A 31 0.96 -2.57 14.40
CA GLU A 31 -0.02 -3.55 14.89
C GLU A 31 0.65 -4.62 15.76
N VAL A 32 1.83 -5.12 15.37
CA VAL A 32 2.59 -6.10 16.15
C VAL A 32 3.07 -5.51 17.48
N ILE A 33 3.72 -4.33 17.45
CA ILE A 33 4.17 -3.63 18.66
C ILE A 33 3.00 -3.37 19.60
N PHE A 34 1.87 -2.98 19.04
CA PHE A 34 0.64 -2.68 19.76
C PHE A 34 0.07 -3.90 20.48
N VAL A 35 0.03 -5.05 19.81
CA VAL A 35 -0.38 -6.33 20.42
C VAL A 35 0.59 -6.74 21.53
N ILE A 36 1.90 -6.61 21.31
CA ILE A 36 2.91 -6.91 22.34
C ILE A 36 2.72 -6.01 23.57
N ALA A 37 2.51 -4.71 23.37
CA ALA A 37 2.27 -3.75 24.45
C ALA A 37 1.02 -4.11 25.25
N LEU A 38 -0.07 -4.51 24.58
CA LEU A 38 -1.29 -4.98 25.24
C LEU A 38 -1.06 -6.23 26.08
N ILE A 39 -0.28 -7.19 25.57
CA ILE A 39 0.05 -8.42 26.31
C ILE A 39 0.90 -8.08 27.55
N VAL A 40 1.95 -7.28 27.38
CA VAL A 40 2.84 -6.85 28.48
C VAL A 40 2.04 -6.10 29.56
N PHE A 41 1.15 -5.20 29.14
CA PHE A 41 0.29 -4.46 30.06
C PHE A 41 -0.69 -5.38 30.80
N ALA A 42 -1.31 -6.33 30.10
CA ALA A 42 -2.20 -7.32 30.72
C ALA A 42 -1.47 -8.21 31.74
N LEU A 43 -0.24 -8.64 31.43
CA LEU A 43 0.60 -9.40 32.36
C LEU A 43 0.96 -8.57 33.61
N SER A 44 1.30 -7.29 33.43
CA SER A 44 1.62 -6.39 34.54
C SER A 44 0.41 -6.17 35.47
N ILE A 45 -0.79 -5.98 34.91
CA ILE A 45 -2.01 -5.86 35.72
C ILE A 45 -2.33 -7.16 36.46
N ALA A 46 -2.21 -8.31 35.80
CA ALA A 46 -2.45 -9.61 36.42
C ALA A 46 -1.52 -9.85 37.62
N GLN A 47 -0.26 -9.39 37.54
CA GLN A 47 0.68 -9.43 38.65
C GLN A 47 0.29 -8.50 39.81
N ASN A 48 -0.28 -7.33 39.50
CA ASN A 48 -0.65 -6.31 40.48
C ASN A 48 -2.08 -6.47 41.06
N LYS A 49 -2.85 -7.47 40.60
CA LYS A 49 -4.26 -7.72 40.98
C LYS A 49 -5.22 -6.54 40.77
N ASP A 50 -4.84 -5.57 39.93
CA ASP A 50 -5.62 -4.35 39.72
C ASP A 50 -6.42 -4.40 38.41
N GLU A 51 -7.34 -5.37 38.34
CA GLU A 51 -8.17 -5.62 37.14
C GLU A 51 -9.07 -4.43 36.77
N THR A 52 -9.25 -3.48 37.69
CA THR A 52 -10.06 -2.27 37.50
C THR A 52 -9.56 -1.42 36.33
N LEU A 53 -8.26 -1.46 36.04
CA LEU A 53 -7.61 -0.71 34.98
C LEU A 53 -7.59 -1.43 33.63
N LEU A 54 -7.86 -2.74 33.59
CA LEU A 54 -7.69 -3.57 32.38
C LEU A 54 -8.73 -3.24 31.30
N ASN A 55 -9.99 -3.08 31.69
CA ASN A 55 -11.09 -2.77 30.77
C ASN A 55 -11.01 -1.36 30.15
N PRO A 56 -10.79 -0.28 30.91
CA PRO A 56 -10.59 1.04 30.32
C PRO A 56 -9.33 1.11 29.45
N ALA A 57 -8.24 0.45 29.84
CA ALA A 57 -7.05 0.36 29.01
C ALA A 57 -7.35 -0.35 27.69
N LYS A 58 -7.92 -1.57 27.70
CA LYS A 58 -8.29 -2.29 26.46
C LYS A 58 -9.14 -1.43 25.52
N LYS A 59 -10.06 -0.64 26.07
CA LYS A 59 -10.90 0.28 25.29
C LYS A 59 -10.10 1.43 24.67
N ILE A 60 -9.24 2.10 25.45
CA ILE A 60 -8.37 3.18 24.95
C ILE A 60 -7.42 2.64 23.89
N PHE A 61 -6.78 1.51 24.16
CA PHE A 61 -5.91 0.83 23.21
C PHE A 61 -6.70 0.52 21.92
N SER A 62 -7.87 -0.11 22.00
CA SER A 62 -8.67 -0.41 20.81
C SER A 62 -8.99 0.84 19.96
N ILE A 63 -9.33 1.96 20.61
CA ILE A 63 -9.58 3.24 19.92
C ILE A 63 -8.31 3.79 19.26
N VAL A 64 -7.17 3.80 19.98
CA VAL A 64 -5.88 4.28 19.46
C VAL A 64 -5.45 3.46 18.24
N GLY A 65 -5.56 2.13 18.31
CA GLY A 65 -5.25 1.23 17.20
C GLY A 65 -6.11 1.52 15.96
N LEU A 66 -7.43 1.73 16.16
CA LEU A 66 -8.32 2.08 15.05
C LEU A 66 -7.99 3.44 14.44
N VAL A 67 -7.76 4.47 15.27
CA VAL A 67 -7.46 5.82 14.79
C VAL A 67 -6.17 5.80 13.97
N PHE A 68 -5.12 5.14 14.48
CA PHE A 68 -3.86 5.00 13.77
C PHE A 68 -4.05 4.31 12.42
N SER A 69 -4.71 3.14 12.41
CA SER A 69 -4.95 2.40 11.17
C SER A 69 -5.81 3.17 10.16
N THR A 70 -6.82 3.91 10.65
CA THR A 70 -7.65 4.78 9.82
C THR A 70 -6.83 5.87 9.15
N ILE A 71 -5.97 6.56 9.90
CA ILE A 71 -5.07 7.59 9.35
C ILE A 71 -4.15 6.99 8.28
N ILE A 72 -3.56 5.82 8.54
CA ILE A 72 -2.71 5.12 7.58
C ILE A 72 -3.47 4.80 6.29
N LEU A 73 -4.68 4.24 6.38
CA LEU A 73 -5.48 3.91 5.21
C LEU A 73 -5.93 5.15 4.42
N VAL A 74 -6.21 6.27 5.09
CA VAL A 74 -6.49 7.56 4.42
C VAL A 74 -5.27 8.07 3.66
N ILE A 75 -4.07 7.97 4.25
CA ILE A 75 -2.81 8.32 3.57
C ILE A 75 -2.61 7.45 2.33
N ILE A 76 -2.77 6.13 2.46
CA ILE A 76 -2.64 5.18 1.34
C ILE A 76 -3.68 5.50 0.26
N LEU A 77 -4.91 5.84 0.65
CA LEU A 77 -5.96 6.21 -0.29
C LEU A 77 -5.57 7.47 -1.08
N GLY A 78 -5.07 8.50 -0.42
CA GLY A 78 -4.55 9.70 -1.08
C GLY A 78 -3.44 9.39 -2.08
N LEU A 79 -2.45 8.59 -1.68
CA LEU A 79 -1.35 8.16 -2.56
C LEU A 79 -1.86 7.34 -3.75
N SER A 80 -2.84 6.47 -3.54
CA SER A 80 -3.42 5.63 -4.59
C SER A 80 -4.15 6.44 -5.66
N ILE A 81 -4.79 7.55 -5.28
CA ILE A 81 -5.42 8.48 -6.23
C ILE A 81 -4.35 9.20 -7.05
N LEU A 82 -3.23 9.59 -6.45
CA LEU A 82 -2.11 10.23 -7.14
C LEU A 82 -1.41 9.32 -8.16
N LEU A 83 -1.51 7.99 -7.99
CA LEU A 83 -0.98 7.00 -8.93
C LEU A 83 -1.73 6.92 -10.26
N LEU A 84 -3.02 7.34 -10.30
CA LEU A 84 -3.91 7.15 -11.44
C LEU A 84 -3.32 7.70 -12.75
N LYS A 85 -2.94 8.99 -12.74
CA LYS A 85 -2.44 9.68 -13.94
C LYS A 85 -1.11 9.10 -14.44
N PRO A 86 -0.06 8.96 -13.60
CA PRO A 86 1.19 8.32 -14.03
C PRO A 86 0.96 6.90 -14.56
N TYR A 87 0.09 6.13 -13.92
CA TYR A 87 -0.23 4.78 -14.34
C TYR A 87 -0.90 4.73 -15.72
N GLN A 88 -1.93 5.54 -15.95
CA GLN A 88 -2.63 5.62 -17.25
C GLN A 88 -1.67 6.00 -18.37
N HIS A 89 -0.83 7.00 -18.12
CA HIS A 89 0.16 7.43 -19.09
C HIS A 89 1.14 6.32 -19.47
N LEU A 90 1.63 5.54 -18.49
CA LEU A 90 2.52 4.41 -18.75
C LEU A 90 1.81 3.26 -19.46
N LYS A 91 0.55 3.00 -19.11
CA LYS A 91 -0.28 1.99 -19.78
C LYS A 91 -0.50 2.31 -21.26
N GLU A 92 -0.62 3.59 -21.61
CA GLU A 92 -0.77 4.03 -23.00
C GLU A 92 0.58 4.00 -23.74
N ASN A 93 1.64 4.51 -23.13
CA ASN A 93 2.86 4.90 -23.84
C ASN A 93 4.07 3.97 -23.65
N ALA A 94 4.03 3.01 -22.72
CA ALA A 94 5.13 2.05 -22.57
C ALA A 94 5.27 1.12 -23.80
N SER A 95 6.48 0.59 -24.01
CA SER A 95 6.75 -0.37 -25.09
C SER A 95 5.93 -1.66 -24.94
N GLN A 96 5.60 -2.30 -26.06
CA GLN A 96 4.84 -3.56 -26.07
C GLN A 96 5.56 -4.66 -25.28
N GLU A 97 6.88 -4.76 -25.41
CA GLU A 97 7.69 -5.74 -24.66
C GLU A 97 7.53 -5.59 -23.14
N VAL A 98 7.55 -4.35 -22.62
CA VAL A 98 7.33 -4.09 -21.19
C VAL A 98 5.87 -4.36 -20.81
N LYS A 99 4.91 -4.11 -21.70
CA LYS A 99 3.49 -4.37 -21.44
C LYS A 99 3.19 -5.87 -21.31
N GLU A 100 3.73 -6.70 -22.19
CA GLU A 100 3.54 -8.15 -22.16
C GLU A 100 4.06 -8.76 -20.85
N LYS A 101 5.23 -8.30 -20.38
CA LYS A 101 5.82 -8.73 -19.10
C LYS A 101 4.99 -8.30 -17.87
N ASN A 102 4.11 -7.30 -18.00
CA ASN A 102 3.36 -6.71 -16.88
C ASN A 102 1.84 -6.83 -16.99
N ASN A 103 1.36 -7.86 -17.70
CA ASN A 103 -0.07 -8.07 -17.94
C ASN A 103 -0.92 -8.05 -16.65
N PHE A 104 -0.40 -8.56 -15.53
CA PHE A 104 -1.10 -8.54 -14.24
C PHE A 104 -1.58 -7.15 -13.81
N ILE A 105 -0.75 -6.11 -13.97
CA ILE A 105 -1.13 -4.76 -13.55
C ILE A 105 -1.95 -4.11 -14.65
N LEU A 106 -1.56 -4.32 -15.91
CA LEU A 106 -2.16 -3.63 -17.07
C LEU A 106 -3.57 -4.13 -17.40
N SER A 107 -3.88 -5.38 -17.06
CA SER A 107 -5.23 -5.96 -17.14
C SER A 107 -6.20 -5.39 -16.09
N ARG A 108 -5.69 -4.63 -15.10
CA ARG A 108 -6.49 -4.09 -14.01
C ARG A 108 -6.74 -2.60 -14.18
N PRO A 109 -7.89 -2.10 -13.70
CA PRO A 109 -8.13 -0.67 -13.68
C PRO A 109 -7.16 0.04 -12.74
N ALA A 110 -6.76 1.25 -13.12
CA ALA A 110 -5.85 2.08 -12.33
C ALA A 110 -6.41 2.41 -10.92
N TRP A 111 -7.74 2.53 -10.83
CA TRP A 111 -8.47 2.81 -9.58
C TRP A 111 -8.61 1.59 -8.67
N MET A 112 -8.15 0.42 -9.09
CA MET A 112 -8.34 -0.80 -8.30
C MET A 112 -7.68 -0.68 -6.93
N LEU A 113 -6.48 -0.10 -6.87
CA LEU A 113 -5.78 0.12 -5.61
C LEU A 113 -6.59 1.00 -4.64
N SER A 114 -7.15 2.11 -5.13
CA SER A 114 -7.97 3.01 -4.31
C SER A 114 -9.26 2.34 -3.84
N ALA A 115 -9.90 1.52 -4.69
CA ALA A 115 -11.07 0.75 -4.30
C ALA A 115 -10.77 -0.26 -3.19
N PHE A 116 -9.67 -1.01 -3.28
CA PHE A 116 -9.27 -1.95 -2.22
C PHE A 116 -8.93 -1.23 -0.91
N THR A 117 -8.22 -0.10 -0.96
CA THR A 117 -7.91 0.69 0.22
C THR A 117 -9.17 1.29 0.87
N ALA A 118 -10.09 1.85 0.07
CA ALA A 118 -11.34 2.39 0.56
C ALA A 118 -12.23 1.30 1.19
N THR A 119 -12.28 0.13 0.56
CA THR A 119 -13.01 -1.03 1.09
C THR A 119 -12.41 -1.48 2.42
N ASN A 120 -11.07 -1.62 2.49
CA ASN A 120 -10.37 -1.97 3.73
C ASN A 120 -10.70 -0.98 4.86
N LEU A 121 -10.71 0.32 4.56
CA LEU A 121 -11.08 1.38 5.51
C LEU A 121 -12.52 1.21 6.02
N VAL A 122 -13.49 1.02 5.12
CA VAL A 122 -14.90 0.81 5.49
C VAL A 122 -15.04 -0.43 6.37
N PHE A 123 -14.42 -1.55 6.00
CA PHE A 123 -14.50 -2.78 6.80
C PHE A 123 -13.81 -2.65 8.16
N LYS A 124 -12.73 -1.88 8.30
CA LYS A 124 -12.12 -1.59 9.62
C LYS A 124 -13.06 -0.78 10.51
N ILE A 125 -13.76 0.22 9.96
CA ILE A 125 -14.76 0.99 10.70
C ILE A 125 -15.95 0.10 11.09
N VAL A 126 -16.45 -0.72 10.17
CA VAL A 126 -17.55 -1.66 10.44
C VAL A 126 -17.17 -2.67 11.52
N LEU A 127 -15.96 -3.25 11.48
CA LEU A 127 -15.48 -4.20 12.51
C LEU A 127 -15.49 -3.58 13.90
N PHE A 128 -15.16 -2.30 14.02
CA PHE A 128 -15.12 -1.61 15.29
C PHE A 128 -16.51 -1.39 15.89
N ILE A 129 -17.51 -1.10 15.05
CA ILE A 129 -18.90 -0.92 15.49
C ILE A 129 -19.56 -2.28 15.72
N PHE A 130 -19.29 -3.25 14.83
CA PHE A 130 -19.87 -4.58 14.81
C PHE A 130 -18.76 -5.63 14.74
N PRO A 131 -18.46 -6.33 15.85
CA PRO A 131 -17.42 -7.35 15.85
C PRO A 131 -17.87 -8.58 15.06
N VAL A 132 -17.49 -8.64 13.78
CA VAL A 132 -17.81 -9.73 12.86
C VAL A 132 -16.58 -10.61 12.65
N SER A 133 -16.70 -11.90 12.98
CA SER A 133 -15.56 -12.83 13.11
C SER A 133 -14.75 -13.06 11.83
N TYR A 134 -15.36 -12.95 10.64
CA TYR A 134 -14.68 -13.20 9.36
C TYR A 134 -14.05 -11.94 8.73
N VAL A 135 -14.43 -10.74 9.18
CA VAL A 135 -13.92 -9.48 8.63
C VAL A 135 -12.40 -9.34 8.75
N PRO A 136 -11.72 -9.75 9.85
CA PRO A 136 -10.26 -9.68 9.93
C PRO A 136 -9.53 -10.45 8.82
N ILE A 137 -10.05 -11.61 8.41
CA ILE A 137 -9.48 -12.41 7.32
C ILE A 137 -9.64 -11.67 5.98
N VAL A 138 -10.81 -11.09 5.74
CA VAL A 138 -11.10 -10.29 4.54
C VAL A 138 -10.17 -9.06 4.47
N LEU A 139 -9.99 -8.37 5.60
CA LEU A 139 -9.06 -7.24 5.71
C LEU A 139 -7.62 -7.65 5.38
N LEU A 140 -7.16 -8.79 5.91
CA LEU A 140 -5.83 -9.33 5.61
C LEU A 140 -5.67 -9.62 4.11
N ILE A 141 -6.68 -10.22 3.46
CA ILE A 141 -6.67 -10.48 2.02
C ILE A 141 -6.55 -9.17 1.24
N PHE A 142 -7.31 -8.14 1.60
CA PHE A 142 -7.20 -6.82 0.97
C PHE A 142 -5.82 -6.20 1.18
N THR A 143 -5.24 -6.30 2.37
CA THR A 143 -3.90 -5.77 2.63
C THR A 143 -2.83 -6.50 1.81
N ILE A 144 -2.89 -7.83 1.71
CA ILE A 144 -2.00 -8.62 0.84
C ILE A 144 -2.16 -8.17 -0.61
N PHE A 145 -3.40 -7.94 -1.05
CA PHE A 145 -3.67 -7.47 -2.40
C PHE A 145 -3.01 -6.13 -2.70
N ILE A 146 -3.16 -5.16 -1.80
CA ILE A 146 -2.57 -3.82 -1.90
C ILE A 146 -1.02 -3.93 -1.94
N LEU A 147 -0.42 -4.80 -1.13
CA LEU A 147 1.04 -5.07 -1.13
C LEU A 147 1.50 -5.64 -2.48
N VAL A 148 0.84 -6.69 -2.98
CA VAL A 148 1.18 -7.33 -4.25
C VAL A 148 1.04 -6.34 -5.41
N TYR A 149 -0.04 -5.54 -5.42
CA TYR A 149 -0.24 -4.51 -6.43
C TYR A 149 0.88 -3.48 -6.41
N SER A 150 1.25 -2.99 -5.22
CA SER A 150 2.31 -1.99 -5.05
C SER A 150 3.67 -2.53 -5.50
N LEU A 151 4.03 -3.77 -5.12
CA LEU A 151 5.26 -4.43 -5.56
C LEU A 151 5.33 -4.59 -7.08
N LYS A 152 4.23 -5.01 -7.69
CA LYS A 152 4.15 -5.14 -9.14
C LYS A 152 4.28 -3.76 -9.80
N ALA A 153 3.63 -2.73 -9.29
CA ALA A 153 3.71 -1.36 -9.84
C ALA A 153 5.14 -0.80 -9.78
N ILE A 154 5.88 -1.10 -8.71
CA ILE A 154 7.31 -0.77 -8.60
C ILE A 154 8.13 -1.48 -9.69
N ARG A 155 7.89 -2.78 -9.90
CA ARG A 155 8.60 -3.56 -10.93
C ARG A 155 8.31 -3.03 -12.34
N PHE A 156 7.05 -2.75 -12.65
CA PHE A 156 6.65 -2.17 -13.92
C PHE A 156 7.35 -0.83 -14.16
N ALA A 157 7.35 0.06 -13.16
CA ALA A 157 8.04 1.33 -13.26
C ALA A 157 9.56 1.18 -13.49
N ASN A 158 10.20 0.24 -12.81
CA ASN A 158 11.63 -0.05 -13.03
C ASN A 158 11.91 -0.51 -14.46
N GLN A 159 11.10 -1.44 -14.96
CA GLN A 159 11.28 -1.98 -16.31
C GLN A 159 11.07 -0.93 -17.40
N VAL A 160 10.13 0.01 -17.22
CA VAL A 160 10.00 1.15 -18.13
C VAL A 160 11.26 2.03 -18.09
N ILE A 161 11.78 2.35 -16.90
CA ILE A 161 12.99 3.18 -16.76
C ILE A 161 14.21 2.49 -17.39
N GLU A 162 14.40 1.20 -17.12
CA GLU A 162 15.52 0.41 -17.68
C GLU A 162 15.45 0.34 -19.20
N PHE A 163 14.27 0.07 -19.75
CA PHE A 163 14.07 -0.01 -21.20
C PHE A 163 14.38 1.32 -21.89
N GLU A 164 13.82 2.43 -21.41
CA GLU A 164 14.06 3.75 -22.03
C GLU A 164 15.54 4.18 -21.93
N ASN A 165 16.20 3.95 -20.79
CA ASN A 165 17.62 4.24 -20.64
C ASN A 165 18.50 3.41 -21.59
N SER A 166 18.17 2.12 -21.77
CA SER A 166 18.91 1.23 -22.69
C SER A 166 18.76 1.63 -24.16
N LYS A 167 17.61 2.21 -24.49
CA LYS A 167 17.32 2.75 -25.81
C LYS A 167 18.15 4.01 -26.06
N GLU A 168 18.16 4.96 -25.12
CA GLU A 168 18.97 6.17 -25.20
C GLU A 168 20.46 5.84 -25.40
N GLN A 169 21.02 4.89 -24.65
CA GLN A 169 22.43 4.48 -24.78
C GLN A 169 22.76 3.95 -26.19
N ASN A 170 21.94 3.05 -26.74
CA ASN A 170 22.14 2.52 -28.09
C ASN A 170 22.10 3.62 -29.17
N TYR A 171 21.25 4.65 -29.03
CA TYR A 171 21.22 5.75 -30.01
C TYR A 171 22.49 6.60 -29.98
N SER A 172 23.08 6.83 -28.80
CA SER A 172 24.36 7.55 -28.66
C SER A 172 25.56 6.78 -29.25
N GLU A 173 25.54 5.45 -29.20
CA GLU A 173 26.61 4.62 -29.78
C GLU A 173 26.55 4.55 -31.31
N ILE A 174 25.35 4.68 -31.91
CA ILE A 174 25.17 4.67 -33.37
C ILE A 174 25.57 6.02 -34.02
N GLN A 175 25.63 7.10 -33.23
CA GLN A 175 25.94 8.45 -33.72
C GLN A 175 27.42 8.86 -33.59
N ASN A 176 28.25 8.04 -32.93
CA ASN A 176 29.70 8.20 -32.84
C ASN A 176 30.41 7.20 -33.76
#